data_AF-A0A919ZUG2-F1
#
_entry.id   AF-A0A919ZUG2-F1
#
_cell.length_a   1.000
_cell.length_b   1.000
_cell.length_c   1.000
_cell.angle_alpha   90.00
_cell.angle_beta   90.00
_cell.angle_gamma   90.00
#
_symmetry.space_group_name_H-M   'P 1'
#
loop_
_entity.id
_entity.type
_entity.pdbx_description
1 polymer ?
#
loop_
_entity_poly.entity_id
_entity_poly.type
_entity_poly.pdbx_seq_one_letter_code
_entity_poly.pdbx_strand_id
1 'polypeptide(L)'
;MDESTTSQLTNSVLTFSDLITNRKTDYKFDLEKFTNVNGKTGIYIQYAQVRAKKLLEGLKNNTPSTLIINEVDNKLLSKLFLFGYFLEKSASLNEPHHLANYLYEISNLFNQFYEYENFRYN
;
A
#
# COMPACT_ATOMS: atom_id res chain seq x y z
N MET A 1 5.10 19.05 -11.46
CA MET A 1 5.92 17.92 -10.97
C MET A 1 7.25 18.00 -11.67
N ASP A 2 8.35 17.74 -10.97
CA ASP A 2 9.64 17.58 -11.63
C ASP A 2 9.68 16.23 -12.39
N GLU A 3 10.66 16.10 -13.28
CA GLU A 3 10.82 14.92 -14.15
C GLU A 3 11.05 13.63 -13.34
N SER A 4 11.75 13.71 -12.21
CA SER A 4 12.02 12.55 -11.34
C SER A 4 10.75 12.02 -10.72
N THR A 5 9.92 12.90 -10.14
CA THR A 5 8.60 12.51 -9.58
C THR A 5 7.70 11.88 -10.63
N THR A 6 7.69 12.43 -11.86
CA THR A 6 6.87 11.90 -12.97
C THR A 6 7.33 10.50 -13.39
N SER A 7 8.65 10.29 -13.46
CA SER A 7 9.25 8.99 -13.76
C SER A 7 8.94 7.93 -12.69
N GLN A 8 9.02 8.29 -11.40
CA GLN A 8 8.68 7.39 -10.29
C GLN A 8 7.21 6.94 -10.33
N LEU A 9 6.30 7.89 -10.56
CA LEU A 9 4.87 7.59 -10.69
C LEU A 9 4.61 6.66 -11.87
N THR A 10 5.20 6.97 -13.03
CA THR A 10 5.05 6.18 -14.26
C THR A 10 5.54 4.75 -14.06
N ASN A 11 6.74 4.57 -13.52
CA ASN A 11 7.31 3.25 -13.26
C ASN A 11 6.44 2.43 -12.30
N SER A 12 5.91 3.07 -11.26
CA SER A 12 5.07 2.41 -10.28
C SER A 12 3.71 1.99 -10.84
N VAL A 13 3.11 2.82 -11.71
CA VAL A 13 1.87 2.48 -12.43
C VAL A 13 2.07 1.23 -13.27
N LEU A 14 3.09 1.26 -14.15
CA LEU A 14 3.39 0.15 -15.06
C LEU A 14 3.75 -1.13 -14.30
N THR A 15 4.65 -1.02 -13.33
CA THR A 15 5.09 -2.18 -12.54
C THR A 15 3.92 -2.81 -11.79
N PHE A 16 3.08 -1.99 -11.13
CA PHE A 16 1.98 -2.54 -10.36
C PHE A 16 0.88 -3.13 -11.25
N SER A 17 0.55 -2.50 -12.39
CA SER A 17 -0.49 -3.00 -13.31
C SER A 17 -0.13 -4.36 -13.90
N ASP A 18 1.16 -4.60 -14.13
CA ASP A 18 1.65 -5.90 -14.58
C ASP A 18 1.67 -6.92 -13.44
N LEU A 19 2.18 -6.55 -12.27
CA LEU A 19 2.32 -7.49 -11.15
C LEU A 19 0.99 -7.91 -10.54
N ILE A 20 -0.03 -7.04 -10.56
CA ILE A 20 -1.33 -7.35 -9.95
C ILE A 20 -2.14 -8.37 -10.73
N THR A 21 -1.81 -8.56 -12.01
CA THR A 21 -2.55 -9.44 -12.89
C THR A 21 -2.06 -10.88 -12.75
N ASN A 22 -3.01 -11.83 -12.71
CA ASN A 22 -2.64 -13.24 -12.79
C ASN A 22 -2.10 -13.53 -14.18
N ARG A 23 -0.87 -14.03 -14.29
CA ARG A 23 -0.22 -14.34 -15.58
C ARG A 23 -0.98 -15.35 -16.43
N LYS A 24 -1.91 -16.11 -15.83
CA LYS A 24 -2.78 -17.08 -16.52
C LYS A 24 -4.05 -16.46 -17.11
N THR A 25 -4.29 -15.16 -16.91
CA THR A 25 -5.48 -14.45 -17.39
C THR A 25 -5.10 -13.43 -18.45
N ASP A 26 -6.00 -13.20 -19.42
CA ASP A 26 -5.83 -12.14 -20.40
C ASP A 26 -5.83 -10.76 -19.74
N TYR A 27 -4.84 -9.96 -20.11
CA TYR A 27 -4.65 -8.61 -19.61
C TYR A 27 -4.91 -7.60 -20.72
N LYS A 28 -5.89 -6.71 -20.50
CA LYS A 28 -6.08 -5.52 -21.34
C LYS A 28 -5.51 -4.32 -20.61
N PHE A 29 -4.49 -3.72 -21.20
CA PHE A 29 -3.91 -2.48 -20.69
C PHE A 29 -4.96 -1.35 -20.76
N ASP A 30 -5.15 -0.64 -19.65
CA ASP A 30 -6.10 0.46 -19.49
C ASP A 30 -5.48 1.56 -18.63
N LEU A 31 -5.01 2.61 -19.29
CA LEU A 31 -4.27 3.69 -18.64
C LEU A 31 -5.13 4.48 -17.65
N GLU A 32 -6.39 4.75 -17.99
CA GLU A 32 -7.31 5.49 -17.10
C GLU A 32 -7.56 4.71 -15.81
N LYS A 33 -7.76 3.40 -15.93
CA LYS A 33 -7.89 2.51 -14.77
C LYS A 33 -6.64 2.51 -13.90
N PHE A 34 -5.44 2.39 -14.47
CA PHE A 34 -4.20 2.26 -13.69
C PHE A 34 -3.68 3.57 -13.12
N THR A 35 -4.12 4.70 -13.66
CA THR A 35 -3.82 6.04 -13.13
C THR A 35 -4.88 6.54 -12.16
N ASN A 36 -5.94 5.76 -11.89
CA ASN A 36 -6.95 6.13 -10.92
C ASN A 36 -6.37 6.18 -9.50
N VAL A 37 -6.55 7.33 -8.84
CA VAL A 37 -6.15 7.56 -7.45
C VAL A 37 -7.02 6.79 -6.45
N ASN A 38 -8.20 6.35 -6.87
CA ASN A 38 -9.13 5.52 -6.13
C ASN A 38 -9.17 4.13 -6.75
N GLY A 39 -8.58 3.14 -6.07
CA GLY A 39 -8.65 1.74 -6.49
C GLY A 39 -7.34 1.00 -6.35
N LYS A 40 -7.30 -0.21 -6.90
CA LYS A 40 -6.15 -1.10 -6.85
C LYS A 40 -5.12 -0.70 -7.90
N THR A 41 -4.39 0.38 -7.62
CA THR A 41 -3.39 0.98 -8.51
C THR A 41 -2.06 1.23 -7.79
N GLY A 42 -0.97 1.35 -8.57
CA GLY A 42 0.35 1.68 -8.02
C GLY A 42 0.41 3.09 -7.41
N ILE A 43 -0.43 4.01 -7.87
CA ILE A 43 -0.55 5.36 -7.30
C ILE A 43 -1.17 5.30 -5.91
N TYR A 44 -2.22 4.49 -5.71
CA TYR A 44 -2.85 4.32 -4.41
C TYR A 44 -1.87 3.77 -3.36
N ILE A 45 -1.02 2.82 -3.75
CA ILE A 45 0.00 2.24 -2.86
C ILE A 45 1.08 3.27 -2.51
N GLN A 46 1.60 4.01 -3.48
CA GLN A 46 2.57 5.09 -3.23
C GLN A 46 2.00 6.17 -2.31
N TYR A 47 0.73 6.53 -2.49
CA TYR A 47 0.07 7.51 -1.63
C TYR A 47 0.07 7.07 -0.16
N ALA A 48 -0.31 5.82 0.11
CA ALA A 48 -0.24 5.25 1.45
C ALA A 48 1.20 5.25 2.01
N GLN A 49 2.19 4.90 1.18
CA GLN A 49 3.60 4.90 1.57
C GLN A 49 4.12 6.30 1.95
N VAL A 50 3.75 7.34 1.20
CA VAL A 50 4.13 8.73 1.52
C VAL A 50 3.50 9.20 2.83
N ARG A 51 2.22 8.88 3.06
CA ARG A 51 1.53 9.16 4.34
C ARG A 51 2.22 8.46 5.51
N ALA A 52 2.56 7.18 5.36
CA ALA A 52 3.28 6.42 6.39
C ALA A 52 4.64 7.03 6.72
N LYS A 53 5.41 7.42 5.70
CA LYS A 53 6.71 8.09 5.88
C LYS A 53 6.55 9.41 6.66
N LYS A 54 5.58 10.24 6.28
CA LYS A 54 5.29 11.52 6.95
C LYS A 54 4.87 11.32 8.41
N LEU A 55 4.04 10.31 8.69
CA LEU A 55 3.66 9.94 10.06
C LEU A 55 4.88 9.57 10.90
N LEU A 56 5.75 8.70 10.39
CA LEU A 56 6.98 8.28 11.08
C LEU A 56 7.94 9.44 11.33
N GLU A 57 8.05 10.38 10.37
CA GLU A 57 8.86 11.60 10.55
C GLU A 57 8.34 12.48 11.70
N GLY A 58 7.01 12.61 11.84
CA GLY A 58 6.40 13.34 12.95
C GLY A 58 6.62 12.70 14.32
N LEU A 59 6.71 11.37 14.37
CA LEU A 59 6.91 10.61 15.61
C LEU A 59 8.36 10.63 16.14
N LYS A 60 9.35 11.01 15.32
CA LYS A 60 10.78 11.06 15.74
C LYS A 60 11.03 11.95 16.95
N ASN A 61 10.13 12.88 17.25
CA ASN A 61 10.26 13.83 18.37
C ASN A 61 9.28 13.57 19.52
N ASN A 62 8.38 12.58 19.41
CA ASN A 62 7.37 12.29 20.43
C ASN A 62 7.03 10.79 20.43
N THR A 63 7.57 10.05 21.40
CA THR A 63 7.13 8.69 21.67
C THR A 63 5.90 8.76 22.57
N PRO A 64 4.73 8.26 22.14
CA PRO A 64 3.54 8.24 22.99
C PRO A 64 3.81 7.39 24.24
N SER A 65 3.47 7.94 25.41
CA SER A 65 3.67 7.30 26.72
C SER A 65 2.67 6.16 27.00
N THR A 66 1.63 6.00 26.17
CA THR A 66 0.63 4.95 26.31
C THR A 66 0.16 4.50 24.93
N LEU A 67 0.16 3.19 24.70
CA LEU A 67 -0.33 2.56 23.48
C LEU A 67 -1.76 2.08 23.70
N ILE A 68 -2.73 2.64 22.98
CA ILE A 68 -4.13 2.20 23.01
C ILE A 68 -4.45 1.63 21.63
N ILE A 69 -4.51 0.30 21.54
CA ILE A 69 -4.79 -0.42 20.29
C ILE A 69 -6.31 -0.59 20.12
N ASN A 70 -6.85 -0.13 19.01
CA ASN A 70 -8.24 -0.31 18.61
C ASN A 70 -8.41 -1.43 17.55
N GLU A 71 -9.63 -1.65 17.06
CA GLU A 71 -9.89 -2.67 16.03
C GLU A 71 -9.22 -2.37 14.69
N VAL A 72 -9.14 -1.10 14.28
CA VAL A 72 -8.48 -0.67 13.03
C VAL A 72 -6.98 -0.95 13.12
N ASP A 73 -6.36 -0.63 14.24
CA ASP A 73 -4.95 -0.92 14.53
C ASP A 73 -4.69 -2.43 14.46
N ASN A 74 -5.52 -3.22 15.14
CA ASN A 74 -5.40 -4.68 15.17
C ASN A 74 -5.51 -5.30 13.77
N LYS A 75 -6.43 -4.81 12.93
CA LYS A 75 -6.57 -5.27 11.53
C LYS A 75 -5.31 -4.98 10.72
N LEU A 76 -4.77 -3.76 10.84
CA LEU A 76 -3.53 -3.37 10.16
C LEU A 76 -2.34 -4.20 10.64
N LEU A 77 -2.15 -4.31 11.96
CA LEU A 77 -1.06 -5.08 12.57
C LEU A 77 -1.11 -6.55 12.15
N SER A 78 -2.28 -7.18 12.26
CA SER A 78 -2.48 -8.58 11.84
C SER A 78 -2.10 -8.78 10.38
N LYS A 79 -2.41 -7.81 9.51
CA LYS A 79 -2.05 -7.90 8.10
C LYS A 79 -0.55 -7.74 7.89
N LEU A 80 0.10 -6.79 8.57
CA LEU A 80 1.55 -6.58 8.50
C LEU A 80 2.35 -7.83 8.89
N PHE A 81 1.88 -8.60 9.89
CA PHE A 81 2.51 -9.87 10.29
C PHE A 81 2.52 -10.93 9.19
N LEU A 82 1.65 -10.84 8.18
CA LEU A 82 1.56 -11.81 7.08
C LEU A 82 2.54 -11.55 5.94
N PHE A 83 3.44 -10.56 6.04
CA PHE A 83 4.38 -10.23 4.97
C PHE A 83 5.19 -11.44 4.50
N GLY A 84 5.79 -12.18 5.44
CA GLY A 84 6.60 -13.36 5.13
C GLY A 84 5.81 -14.41 4.36
N TYR A 85 4.56 -14.67 4.76
CA TYR A 85 3.66 -15.61 4.08
C TYR A 85 3.39 -15.20 2.63
N PHE A 86 3.02 -13.94 2.37
CA PHE A 86 2.71 -13.50 1.01
C PHE A 86 3.96 -13.40 0.12
N LEU A 87 5.12 -13.07 0.70
CA LEU A 87 6.40 -13.09 0.01
C LEU A 87 6.77 -14.52 -0.43
N GLU A 88 6.74 -15.47 0.51
CA GLU A 88 7.05 -16.88 0.25
C GLU A 88 6.06 -17.50 -0.75
N LYS A 89 4.77 -17.22 -0.59
CA LYS A 89 3.73 -17.68 -1.53
C LYS A 89 3.97 -17.17 -2.95
N SER A 90 4.33 -15.90 -3.10
CA SER A 90 4.59 -15.31 -4.42
C SER A 90 5.83 -15.91 -5.08
N ALA A 91 6.89 -16.14 -4.29
CA ALA A 91 8.13 -16.73 -4.77
C ALA A 91 7.96 -18.21 -5.14
N SER A 92 7.38 -19.01 -4.25
CA SER A 92 7.19 -20.46 -4.45
C SER A 92 6.30 -20.77 -5.66
N LEU A 93 5.28 -19.95 -5.92
CA LEU A 93 4.35 -20.14 -7.04
C LEU A 93 4.76 -19.40 -8.32
N ASN A 94 5.80 -18.56 -8.28
CA ASN A 94 6.13 -17.60 -9.35
C ASN A 94 4.94 -16.70 -9.74
N GLU A 95 4.15 -16.32 -8.73
CA GLU A 95 2.89 -15.61 -8.88
C GLU A 95 2.96 -14.28 -8.11
N PRO A 96 3.56 -13.22 -8.70
CA PRO A 96 3.78 -11.93 -8.02
C PRO A 96 2.48 -11.22 -7.61
N HIS A 97 1.36 -11.58 -8.22
CA HIS A 97 0.06 -11.00 -7.90
C HIS A 97 -0.37 -11.26 -6.45
N HIS A 98 0.09 -12.34 -5.79
CA HIS A 98 -0.20 -12.53 -4.36
C HIS A 98 0.39 -11.40 -3.52
N LEU A 99 1.66 -11.03 -3.76
CA LEU A 99 2.31 -9.92 -3.07
C LEU A 99 1.71 -8.57 -3.47
N ALA A 100 1.40 -8.36 -4.75
CA ALA A 100 0.78 -7.12 -5.21
C ALA A 100 -0.62 -6.90 -4.59
N ASN A 101 -1.43 -7.96 -4.49
CA ASN A 101 -2.73 -7.93 -3.81
C ASN A 101 -2.57 -7.59 -2.33
N TYR A 102 -1.61 -8.23 -1.66
CA TYR A 102 -1.29 -7.98 -0.26
C TYR A 102 -0.85 -6.53 0.00
N LEU A 103 0.01 -5.98 -0.84
CA LEU A 103 0.45 -4.59 -0.73
C LEU A 103 -0.73 -3.62 -0.81
N TYR A 104 -1.65 -3.84 -1.76
CA TYR A 104 -2.87 -3.04 -1.85
C TYR A 104 -3.73 -3.14 -0.58
N GLU A 105 -3.92 -4.35 -0.04
CA GLU A 105 -4.72 -4.55 1.17
C GLU A 105 -4.14 -3.81 2.37
N ILE A 106 -2.81 -3.82 2.55
CA ILE A 106 -2.15 -3.06 3.60
C ILE A 106 -2.26 -1.56 3.35
N SER A 107 -2.07 -1.09 2.12
CA SER A 107 -2.26 0.33 1.82
C SER A 107 -3.67 0.80 2.16
N ASN A 108 -4.68 -0.02 1.91
CA ASN A 108 -6.07 0.28 2.24
C ASN A 108 -6.30 0.31 3.77
N LEU A 109 -5.81 -0.70 4.50
CA LEU A 109 -5.91 -0.73 5.96
C LEU A 109 -5.14 0.44 6.60
N PHE A 110 -3.97 0.77 6.07
CA PHE A 110 -3.17 1.90 6.54
C PHE A 110 -3.89 3.24 6.33
N ASN A 111 -4.54 3.44 5.17
CA ASN A 111 -5.31 4.66 4.95
C ASN A 111 -6.48 4.77 5.93
N GLN A 112 -7.19 3.67 6.22
CA GLN A 112 -8.25 3.66 7.23
C GLN A 112 -7.72 4.00 8.63
N PHE A 113 -6.60 3.40 9.02
CA PHE A 113 -5.88 3.72 10.25
C PHE A 113 -5.52 5.21 10.33
N TYR A 114 -4.92 5.75 9.26
CA TYR A 114 -4.48 7.14 9.20
C TYR A 114 -5.64 8.12 9.34
N GLU A 115 -6.77 7.86 8.67
CA GLU A 115 -7.97 8.69 8.82
C GLU A 115 -8.55 8.61 10.24
N TYR A 116 -8.64 7.41 10.82
CA TYR A 116 -9.17 7.21 12.17
C TYR A 116 -8.34 7.97 13.23
N GLU A 117 -7.01 7.88 13.16
CA GLU A 117 -6.13 8.58 14.10
C GLU A 117 -6.20 10.11 13.92
N ASN A 118 -6.36 10.62 12.68
CA ASN A 118 -6.60 12.05 12.48
C ASN A 118 -7.90 12.52 13.14
N PHE A 119 -8.97 11.72 13.14
CA PHE A 119 -10.21 12.07 13.85
C PHE A 119 -10.06 12.03 15.37
N ARG A 120 -9.14 11.23 15.90
CA ARG A 120 -8.95 11.05 17.35
C ARG A 120 -8.21 12.22 18.02
N TYR A 121 -7.35 12.92 17.27
CA TYR A 121 -6.49 13.98 17.79
C TYR A 121 -6.87 15.40 17.31
N ASN A 122 -7.96 15.55 16.55
CA ASN A 122 -8.60 16.83 16.25
C ASN A 122 -9.85 17.02 17.12
#